data_AF-A0AAJ0IGW7-F1
#
_entry.id   AF-A0AAJ0IGW7-F1
#
_cell.length_a   1.000
_cell.length_b   1.000
_cell.length_c   1.000
_cell.angle_alpha   90.00
_cell.angle_beta   90.00
_cell.angle_gamma   90.00
#
_symmetry.space_group_name_H-M   'P 1'
#
loop_
_entity.id
_entity.type
_entity.pdbx_description
1 polymer ?
#
loop_
_entity_poly.entity_id
_entity_poly.type
_entity_poly.pdbx_seq_one_letter_code
_entity_poly.pdbx_strand_id
1 'polypeptide(L)'
;MGSSPPATEAKPLNTPIRTAQPNNMVYTDDKGVQHSIYLPQGTLHTASEHLQNKRWDELAKFEPYTNQGYTEDDFRAFREMNMKQGQEE
;
A
#
# COMPACT_ATOMS: atom_id res chain seq x y z
N MET A 1 -4.68 37.16 -34.27
CA MET A 1 -4.29 35.82 -34.78
C MET A 1 -3.13 35.33 -33.93
N GLY A 2 -3.43 34.62 -32.83
CA GLY A 2 -2.42 33.99 -31.98
C GLY A 2 -2.67 32.50 -32.03
N SER A 3 -1.95 31.79 -32.89
CA SER A 3 -2.03 30.34 -32.98
C SER A 3 -1.43 29.74 -31.72
N SER A 4 -2.27 29.07 -30.94
CA SER A 4 -1.83 28.20 -29.85
C SER A 4 -0.85 27.15 -30.39
N PRO A 5 0.23 26.81 -29.67
CA PRO A 5 1.11 25.73 -30.09
C PRO A 5 0.35 24.39 -30.09
N PRO A 6 0.71 23.45 -30.99
CA PRO A 6 0.10 22.14 -31.03
C PRO A 6 0.36 21.42 -29.70
N ALA A 7 -0.68 20.77 -29.18
CA ALA A 7 -0.61 19.98 -27.96
C ALA A 7 0.54 18.98 -28.08
N THR A 8 1.61 19.22 -27.31
CA THR A 8 2.69 18.27 -27.08
C THR A 8 2.05 16.95 -26.71
N GLU A 9 2.24 15.93 -27.56
CA GLU A 9 1.87 14.55 -27.29
C GLU A 9 2.33 14.16 -25.89
N ALA A 10 1.37 14.08 -24.96
CA ALA A 10 1.61 13.55 -23.64
C ALA A 10 1.96 12.07 -23.83
N LYS A 11 3.25 11.73 -23.67
CA LYS A 11 3.71 10.35 -23.59
C LYS A 11 2.74 9.58 -22.68
N PRO A 12 2.20 8.40 -23.10
CA PRO A 12 1.33 7.64 -22.23
C PRO A 12 2.11 7.37 -20.94
N LEU A 13 1.60 7.84 -19.81
CA LEU A 13 2.15 7.49 -18.52
C LEU A 13 2.20 5.96 -18.48
N ASN A 14 3.41 5.40 -18.41
CA ASN A 14 3.65 3.98 -18.25
C ASN A 14 2.72 3.47 -17.15
N THR A 15 1.70 2.70 -17.52
CA THR A 15 0.79 2.12 -16.55
C THR A 15 1.61 1.24 -15.61
N PRO A 16 1.38 1.32 -14.30
CA PRO A 16 2.13 0.50 -13.34
C PRO A 16 1.93 -0.97 -13.67
N ILE A 17 3.02 -1.65 -14.05
CA ILE A 17 3.01 -3.08 -14.43
C ILE A 17 2.81 -4.01 -13.23
N ARG A 18 3.02 -3.49 -12.01
CA ARG A 18 2.86 -4.20 -10.74
C ARG A 18 2.43 -3.22 -9.66
N THR A 19 1.55 -3.67 -8.80
CA THR A 19 1.13 -2.99 -7.58
C THR A 19 1.25 -3.98 -6.42
N ALA A 20 1.63 -3.48 -5.26
CA ALA A 20 1.69 -4.24 -4.00
C ALA A 20 1.12 -3.35 -2.89
N GLN A 21 0.53 -3.95 -1.87
CA GLN A 21 0.15 -3.17 -0.70
C GLN A 21 1.41 -2.79 0.09
N PRO A 22 1.44 -1.62 0.73
CA PRO A 22 2.55 -1.23 1.59
C PRO A 22 2.85 -2.30 2.64
N ASN A 23 4.13 -2.63 2.74
CA ASN A 23 4.66 -3.64 3.65
C ASN A 23 5.16 -3.06 4.98
N ASN A 24 5.06 -1.75 5.16
CA ASN A 24 5.48 -1.06 6.35
C ASN A 24 4.46 -0.02 6.82
N MET A 25 4.32 0.11 8.13
CA MET A 25 3.57 1.21 8.74
C MET A 25 4.38 1.80 9.88
N VAL A 26 4.51 3.12 9.85
CA VAL A 26 5.17 3.90 10.89
C VAL A 26 4.09 4.70 11.61
N TYR A 27 4.04 4.56 12.93
CA TYR A 27 3.09 5.29 13.77
C TYR A 27 3.76 5.77 15.05
N THR A 28 3.17 6.78 15.66
CA THR A 28 3.56 7.27 16.98
C THR A 28 2.51 6.85 17.99
N ASP A 29 2.93 6.15 19.03
CA ASP A 29 2.08 5.74 20.15
C ASP A 29 1.63 6.95 21.00
N ASP A 30 0.65 6.77 21.89
CA ASP A 30 0.20 7.79 22.86
C ASP A 30 1.34 8.34 23.73
N LYS A 31 2.39 7.55 23.96
CA LYS A 31 3.60 7.98 24.69
C LYS A 31 4.58 8.82 23.85
N GLY A 32 4.27 9.10 22.60
CA GLY A 32 5.17 9.82 21.68
C GLY A 32 6.30 8.96 21.11
N VAL A 33 6.25 7.63 21.28
CA VAL A 33 7.26 6.71 20.76
C VAL A 33 6.91 6.31 19.34
N GLN A 34 7.86 6.48 18.42
CA GLN A 34 7.70 6.03 17.04
C GLN A 34 7.98 4.53 16.92
N HIS A 35 7.05 3.81 16.32
CA HIS A 35 7.14 2.39 16.01
C HIS A 35 7.09 2.20 14.50
N SER A 36 7.88 1.24 14.00
CA SER A 36 7.83 0.79 12.61
C SER A 36 7.53 -0.70 12.59
N ILE A 37 6.37 -1.04 12.04
CA ILE A 37 5.88 -2.42 11.98
C ILE A 37 5.84 -2.91 10.53
N TYR A 38 6.14 -4.19 10.36
CA TYR A 38 5.98 -4.91 9.12
C TYR A 38 4.51 -5.30 8.94
N LEU A 39 3.97 -4.96 7.78
CA LEU A 39 2.61 -5.29 7.40
C LEU A 39 2.64 -6.40 6.34
N PRO A 40 2.23 -7.62 6.68
CA PRO A 40 2.01 -8.64 5.66
C PRO A 40 0.87 -8.21 4.70
N GLN A 41 0.92 -8.67 3.44
CA GLN A 41 -0.13 -8.37 2.48
C GLN A 41 -1.53 -8.73 3.03
N GLY A 42 -2.51 -7.90 2.75
CA GLY A 42 -3.88 -8.03 3.24
C GLY A 42 -4.11 -7.40 4.61
N THR A 43 -3.07 -7.08 5.38
CA THR A 43 -3.22 -6.58 6.76
C THR A 43 -3.24 -5.06 6.90
N LEU A 44 -2.94 -4.31 5.82
CA LEU A 44 -2.94 -2.85 5.84
C LEU A 44 -4.25 -2.26 6.36
N HIS A 45 -5.39 -2.79 5.92
CA HIS A 45 -6.69 -2.26 6.31
C HIS A 45 -6.89 -2.45 7.82
N THR A 46 -6.63 -3.67 8.32
CA THR A 46 -6.71 -4.01 9.74
C THR A 46 -5.75 -3.18 10.60
N ALA A 47 -4.49 -3.01 10.17
CA ALA A 47 -3.52 -2.16 10.87
C ALA A 47 -3.96 -0.68 10.88
N SER A 48 -4.51 -0.18 9.77
CA SER A 48 -5.06 1.18 9.70
C SER A 48 -6.26 1.36 10.64
N GLU A 49 -7.15 0.37 10.72
CA GLU A 49 -8.26 0.38 11.69
C GLU A 49 -7.73 0.38 13.12
N HIS A 50 -6.72 -0.42 13.45
CA HIS A 50 -6.10 -0.41 14.77
C HIS A 50 -5.46 0.93 15.10
N LEU A 51 -4.78 1.56 14.14
CA LEU A 51 -4.21 2.90 14.28
C LEU A 51 -5.28 3.96 14.57
N GLN A 52 -6.37 3.96 13.80
CA GLN A 52 -7.49 4.90 14.00
C GLN A 52 -8.20 4.70 15.35
N ASN A 53 -8.34 3.45 15.79
CA ASN A 53 -8.93 3.10 17.08
C ASN A 53 -7.93 3.17 18.25
N LYS A 54 -6.69 3.64 18.02
CA LYS A 54 -5.62 3.69 19.02
C LYS A 54 -5.37 2.35 19.73
N ARG A 55 -5.54 1.24 19.01
CA ARG A 55 -5.27 -0.12 19.48
C ARG A 55 -3.79 -0.45 19.33
N TRP A 56 -2.97 0.20 20.14
CA TRP A 56 -1.51 0.06 20.12
C TRP A 56 -1.06 -1.36 20.44
N ASP A 57 -1.75 -2.06 21.33
CA ASP A 57 -1.46 -3.46 21.67
C ASP A 57 -1.62 -4.41 20.48
N GLU A 58 -2.62 -4.16 19.62
CA GLU A 58 -2.81 -4.95 18.40
C GLU A 58 -1.73 -4.61 17.36
N LEU A 59 -1.37 -3.32 17.23
CA LEU A 59 -0.26 -2.90 16.36
C LEU A 59 1.09 -3.45 16.84
N ALA A 60 1.29 -3.60 18.14
CA ALA A 60 2.51 -4.15 18.73
C ALA A 60 2.65 -5.67 18.54
N LYS A 61 1.58 -6.38 18.14
CA LYS A 61 1.66 -7.80 17.74
C LYS A 61 2.30 -7.99 16.37
N PHE A 62 2.31 -6.95 15.54
CA PHE A 62 2.99 -7.01 14.26
C PHE A 62 4.50 -7.01 14.49
N GLU A 63 5.21 -7.76 13.64
CA GLU A 63 6.66 -7.82 13.71
C GLU A 63 7.26 -6.44 13.42
N PRO A 64 8.38 -6.06 14.06
CA PRO A 64 9.06 -4.83 13.72
C PRO A 64 9.58 -4.88 12.27
N TYR A 65 9.43 -3.77 11.55
CA TYR A 65 9.95 -3.66 10.19
C TYR A 65 11.48 -3.63 10.20
N THR A 66 12.12 -4.68 9.68
CA THR A 66 13.58 -4.83 9.66
C THR A 66 14.20 -4.68 8.27
N ASN A 67 13.53 -3.95 7.37
CA ASN A 67 13.93 -3.84 5.96
C ASN A 67 13.74 -5.15 5.19
N GLN A 68 12.67 -5.89 5.51
CA GLN A 68 12.30 -7.15 4.85
C GLN A 68 11.96 -6.97 3.35
N GLY A 69 11.70 -5.73 2.90
CA GLY A 69 11.45 -5.44 1.49
C GLY A 69 10.16 -6.06 0.95
N TYR A 70 9.96 -5.93 -0.37
CA TYR A 70 8.87 -6.61 -1.08
C TYR A 70 9.40 -7.90 -1.70
N THR A 71 8.69 -9.00 -1.49
CA THR A 71 8.95 -10.28 -2.14
C THR A 71 8.12 -10.40 -3.42
N GLU A 72 8.44 -11.37 -4.29
CA GLU A 72 7.65 -11.60 -5.51
C GLU A 72 6.19 -11.99 -5.23
N ASP A 73 5.94 -12.58 -4.07
CA ASP A 73 4.60 -12.96 -3.62
C ASP A 73 3.75 -11.73 -3.26
N ASP A 74 4.37 -10.66 -2.76
CA ASP A 74 3.66 -9.40 -2.46
C ASP A 74 3.02 -8.79 -3.72
N PHE A 75 3.65 -8.98 -4.89
CA PHE A 75 3.13 -8.52 -6.18
C PHE A 75 2.12 -9.51 -6.80
N ARG A 76 1.99 -10.72 -6.24
CA ARG A 76 1.09 -11.76 -6.76
C ARG A 76 -0.37 -11.52 -6.34
N ALA A 77 -0.59 -10.98 -5.14
CA ALA A 77 -1.93 -10.79 -4.58
C ALA A 77 -2.84 -9.91 -5.46
N PHE A 78 -2.28 -8.92 -6.18
CA PHE A 78 -3.05 -8.10 -7.11
C PHE A 78 -3.57 -8.88 -8.33
N ARG A 79 -2.86 -9.95 -8.74
CA ARG A 79 -3.26 -10.81 -9.86
C ARG A 79 -4.52 -11.63 -9.53
N GLU A 80 -4.68 -12.05 -8.28
CA GLU A 80 -5.82 -12.87 -7.84
C GLU A 80 -7.07 -12.03 -7.53
N MET A 81 -6.93 -10.79 -7.02
CA MET A 81 -8.06 -9.88 -6.80
C MET A 81 -8.70 -9.40 -8.11
N ASN A 82 -7.91 -9.13 -9.16
CA ASN A 82 -8.45 -8.73 -10.48
C ASN A 82 -9.12 -9.87 -11.25
N MET A 83 -8.91 -11.14 -10.87
CA MET A 83 -9.63 -12.28 -11.46
C MET A 83 -11.00 -12.54 -10.82
N LYS A 84 -11.30 -11.96 -9.64
CA LYS A 84 -12.60 -12.09 -8.98
C LYS A 84 -13.60 -10.97 -9.28
N GLN A 85 -13.18 -9.82 -9.78
CA GLN A 85 -14.09 -8.73 -10.18
C GLN A 85 -14.68 -8.85 -11.60
N GLY A 86 -14.34 -9.91 -12.35
CA GLY A 86 -14.88 -10.18 -13.68
C GLY A 86 -15.99 -11.25 -13.72
N GLN A 87 -16.52 -11.69 -12.57
CA GLN A 87 -17.62 -12.65 -12.49
C GLN A 87 -18.73 -12.14 -11.56
N GLU A 88 -19.25 -10.95 -11.84
CA GLU A 88 -20.61 -10.54 -11.49
C GLU A 88 -21.05 -9.56 -12.59
N GLU A 89 -21.40 -10.11 -13.75
CA GLU A 89 -22.30 -9.48 -14.73
C GLU A 89 -23.50 -10.43 -14.93
#